data_AF-A0A075MIF2-F1
#
_entry.id   AF-A0A075MIF2-F1
#
_cell.length_a   1.000
_cell.length_b   1.000
_cell.length_c   1.000
_cell.angle_alpha   90.00
_cell.angle_beta   90.00
_cell.angle_gamma   90.00
#
_symmetry.space_group_name_H-M   'P 1'
#
loop_
_entity.id
_entity.type
_entity.pdbx_description
1 polymer ?
#
loop_
_entity_poly.entity_id
_entity_poly.type
_entity_poly.pdbx_seq_one_letter_code
_entity_poly.pdbx_strand_id
1 'polypeptide(L)'
;MREARVLYEHPAKRKSTLVCFDFDQTILNEHSHNQIKHKQLSNFSECIEADYLEELKERKPDEVFKNREKLRETLNLFFEQGHNIAITSFTEYKSLIIPVLKFLGLSKEQLSKIHVEAWLPETQDYMSKFGKNGHIRKAMGHFKVNDYQLVMLIDDSINNIEIAKYNNIKTVLVPAEYNPDPAYLDEAVKLGEELVKQATAKDNEPEVLTSKEKNTSWVARENVRNDNQLGLNF
;
A
#
# COMPACT_ATOMS: atom_id res chain seq x y z
N MET A 1 44.57 7.64 27.92
CA MET A 1 44.00 7.78 26.56
C MET A 1 42.62 7.15 26.58
N ARG A 2 41.55 7.90 26.32
CA ARG A 2 40.19 7.36 26.18
C ARG A 2 39.92 7.18 24.70
N GLU A 3 39.71 5.94 24.28
CA GLU A 3 39.34 5.60 22.92
C GLU A 3 37.96 6.18 22.59
N ALA A 4 37.89 6.96 21.52
CA ALA A 4 36.63 7.44 20.96
C ALA A 4 35.88 6.25 20.37
N ARG A 5 34.78 5.84 21.01
CA ARG A 5 33.80 4.95 20.40
C ARG A 5 33.15 5.69 19.24
N VAL A 6 33.48 5.29 18.02
CA VAL A 6 32.71 5.65 16.83
C VAL A 6 31.34 5.00 16.99
N LEU A 7 30.35 5.81 17.37
CA LEU A 7 28.95 5.42 17.27
C LEU A 7 28.66 5.26 15.77
N TYR A 8 28.47 4.03 15.32
CA TYR A 8 27.87 3.78 14.01
C TYR A 8 26.47 4.40 14.03
N GLU A 9 26.35 5.62 13.51
CA GLU A 9 25.06 6.23 13.20
C GLU A 9 24.30 5.23 12.33
N HIS A 10 23.26 4.64 12.90
CA HIS A 10 22.31 3.90 12.09
C HIS A 10 21.73 4.91 11.11
N PRO A 11 21.79 4.66 9.79
CA PRO A 11 21.16 5.55 8.83
C PRO A 11 19.70 5.73 9.25
N ALA A 12 19.26 6.99 9.33
CA ALA A 12 17.89 7.33 9.69
C ALA A 12 16.93 6.44 8.88
N LYS A 13 15.97 5.83 9.58
CA LYS A 13 15.05 4.86 8.97
C LYS A 13 14.26 5.58 7.88
N ARG A 14 14.58 5.26 6.62
CA ARG A 14 14.00 5.92 5.45
C ARG A 14 12.48 5.97 5.54
N LYS A 15 11.85 7.12 5.27
CA LYS A 15 10.40 7.24 5.17
C LYS A 15 9.88 6.25 4.12
N SER A 16 8.95 5.41 4.55
CA SER A 16 8.33 4.40 3.70
C SER A 16 7.36 5.03 2.71
N THR A 17 7.36 4.54 1.48
CA THR A 17 6.38 4.88 0.44
C THR A 17 5.33 3.76 0.32
N LEU A 18 4.14 4.09 -0.18
CA LEU A 18 3.05 3.14 -0.40
C LEU A 18 2.47 3.26 -1.81
N VAL A 19 2.35 2.14 -2.49
CA VAL A 19 1.62 2.03 -3.76
C VAL A 19 0.37 1.19 -3.54
N CYS A 20 -0.78 1.80 -3.76
CA CYS A 20 -2.09 1.16 -3.68
C CYS A 20 -2.59 0.84 -5.09
N PHE A 21 -2.83 -0.44 -5.36
CA PHE A 21 -3.49 -0.88 -6.58
C PHE A 21 -4.95 -1.20 -6.29
N ASP A 22 -5.84 -0.73 -7.14
CA ASP A 22 -7.12 -1.41 -7.31
C ASP A 22 -6.95 -2.82 -7.92
N PHE A 23 -7.99 -3.64 -7.83
CA PHE A 23 -7.99 -5.00 -8.29
C PHE A 23 -8.81 -5.23 -9.56
N ASP A 24 -10.12 -5.02 -9.50
CA ASP A 24 -11.05 -5.29 -10.60
C ASP A 24 -10.95 -4.20 -11.68
N GLN A 25 -10.80 -4.55 -12.95
CA GLN A 25 -10.51 -3.60 -14.05
C GLN A 25 -9.19 -2.82 -13.95
N THR A 26 -8.39 -3.00 -12.89
CA THR A 26 -7.06 -2.42 -12.73
C THR A 26 -5.95 -3.46 -12.90
N ILE A 27 -5.95 -4.49 -12.05
CA ILE A 27 -5.06 -5.66 -12.16
C ILE A 27 -5.69 -6.69 -13.09
N LEU A 28 -7.00 -6.91 -12.93
CA LEU A 28 -7.78 -7.81 -13.76
C LEU A 28 -8.36 -7.09 -14.98
N ASN A 29 -8.56 -7.82 -16.06
CA ASN A 29 -9.31 -7.32 -17.21
C ASN A 29 -10.80 -7.12 -16.92
N GLU A 30 -11.33 -7.74 -15.87
CA GLU A 30 -12.76 -7.85 -15.61
C GLU A 30 -13.08 -7.57 -14.12
N HIS A 31 -14.38 -7.42 -13.82
CA HIS A 31 -14.86 -7.34 -12.43
C HIS A 31 -15.08 -8.73 -11.85
N SER A 32 -14.09 -9.26 -11.12
CA SER A 32 -14.21 -10.56 -10.44
C SER A 32 -15.39 -10.57 -9.47
N HIS A 33 -15.64 -9.45 -8.77
CA HIS A 33 -16.80 -9.32 -7.89
C HIS A 33 -18.12 -9.61 -8.62
N ASN A 34 -18.32 -9.03 -9.80
CA ASN A 34 -19.55 -9.23 -10.56
C ASN A 34 -19.66 -10.66 -11.08
N GLN A 35 -18.56 -11.25 -11.53
CA GLN A 35 -18.55 -12.64 -12.01
C GLN A 35 -18.95 -13.62 -10.91
N ILE A 36 -18.38 -13.49 -9.72
CA ILE A 36 -18.67 -14.35 -8.58
C ILE A 36 -20.11 -14.14 -8.10
N LYS A 37 -20.56 -12.89 -7.98
CA LYS A 37 -21.93 -12.57 -7.58
C LYS A 37 -22.97 -13.11 -8.55
N HIS A 38 -22.74 -12.99 -9.86
CA HIS A 38 -23.61 -13.59 -10.86
C HIS A 38 -23.68 -15.11 -10.73
N LYS A 39 -22.54 -15.77 -10.49
CA LYS A 39 -22.50 -17.22 -10.29
C LYS A 39 -23.19 -17.65 -8.99
N GLN A 40 -23.05 -16.88 -7.92
CA GLN A 40 -23.73 -17.16 -6.66
C GLN A 40 -25.25 -17.15 -6.84
N LEU A 41 -25.76 -16.20 -7.64
CA LEU A 41 -27.17 -16.11 -8.00
C LEU A 41 -27.63 -17.23 -8.96
N SER A 42 -26.74 -17.76 -9.82
CA SER A 42 -27.12 -18.75 -10.83
C SER A 42 -26.89 -20.21 -10.42
N ASN A 43 -25.84 -20.50 -9.65
CA ASN A 43 -25.33 -21.86 -9.44
C ASN A 43 -25.55 -22.39 -8.02
N PHE A 44 -25.99 -21.55 -7.07
CA PHE A 44 -26.20 -21.92 -5.64
C PHE A 44 -25.02 -22.71 -5.04
N SER A 45 -23.78 -22.48 -5.50
CA SER A 45 -22.60 -23.17 -4.98
C SER A 45 -22.20 -22.59 -3.62
N GLU A 46 -22.01 -23.47 -2.63
CA GLU A 46 -21.48 -23.11 -1.31
C GLU A 46 -19.97 -22.78 -1.37
N CYS A 47 -19.27 -23.17 -2.44
CA CYS A 47 -17.82 -23.04 -2.60
C CYS A 47 -17.44 -22.08 -3.75
N ILE A 48 -18.23 -21.02 -3.96
CA ILE A 48 -18.13 -20.17 -5.15
C ILE A 48 -16.74 -19.57 -5.42
N GLU A 49 -15.99 -19.25 -4.36
CA GLU A 49 -14.61 -18.74 -4.47
C GLU A 49 -13.64 -19.81 -5.00
N ALA A 50 -13.79 -21.06 -4.57
CA ALA A 50 -12.95 -22.16 -5.04
C ALA A 50 -13.26 -22.48 -6.51
N ASP A 51 -14.55 -22.51 -6.87
CA ASP A 51 -14.99 -22.73 -8.26
C ASP A 51 -14.40 -21.67 -9.20
N TYR A 52 -14.46 -20.40 -8.79
CA TYR A 52 -13.85 -19.30 -9.53
C TYR A 52 -12.34 -19.48 -9.72
N LEU A 53 -11.63 -19.94 -8.69
CA LEU A 53 -10.18 -20.19 -8.79
C LEU A 53 -9.85 -21.38 -9.71
N GLU A 54 -10.68 -22.41 -9.77
CA GLU A 54 -10.47 -23.52 -10.71
C GLU A 54 -10.69 -23.05 -12.16
N GLU A 55 -11.74 -22.28 -12.43
CA GLU A 55 -12.00 -21.71 -13.75
C GLU A 55 -10.87 -20.79 -14.22
N LEU A 56 -10.30 -19.98 -13.31
CA LEU A 56 -9.17 -19.14 -13.63
C LEU A 56 -7.95 -19.95 -14.13
N LYS A 57 -7.76 -21.18 -13.66
CA LYS A 57 -6.65 -22.04 -14.13
C LYS A 57 -6.86 -22.55 -15.55
N GLU A 58 -8.09 -22.56 -16.05
CA GLU A 58 -8.41 -22.96 -17.43
C GLU A 58 -8.19 -21.81 -18.42
N ARG A 59 -8.14 -20.57 -17.95
CA ARG A 59 -7.93 -19.38 -18.77
C ARG A 59 -6.45 -19.13 -19.04
N LYS A 60 -6.16 -18.45 -20.16
CA LYS A 60 -4.80 -17.93 -20.37
C LYS A 60 -4.57 -16.75 -19.42
N PRO A 61 -3.41 -16.63 -18.77
CA PRO A 61 -3.15 -15.52 -17.87
C PRO A 61 -3.34 -14.12 -18.48
N ASP A 62 -3.01 -13.94 -19.76
CA ASP A 62 -3.21 -12.64 -20.46
C ASP A 62 -4.68 -12.31 -20.68
N GLU A 63 -5.57 -13.30 -20.55
CA GLU A 63 -7.02 -13.10 -20.56
C GLU A 63 -7.56 -12.63 -19.21
N VAL A 64 -6.81 -12.90 -18.13
CA VAL A 64 -7.20 -12.59 -16.75
C VAL A 64 -6.64 -11.24 -16.32
N PHE A 65 -5.35 -10.99 -16.60
CA PHE A 65 -4.64 -9.79 -16.14
C PHE A 65 -4.48 -8.73 -17.22
N LYS A 66 -4.63 -7.47 -16.84
CA LYS A 66 -4.26 -6.34 -17.71
C LYS A 66 -2.75 -6.29 -17.87
N ASN A 67 -2.29 -6.28 -19.12
CA ASN A 67 -0.87 -6.12 -19.49
C ASN A 67 0.05 -7.01 -18.66
N ARG A 68 -0.32 -8.28 -18.51
CA ARG A 68 0.23 -9.23 -17.52
C ARG A 68 1.74 -9.12 -17.29
N GLU A 69 2.54 -9.26 -18.35
CA GLU A 69 4.00 -9.27 -18.23
C GLU A 69 4.53 -7.92 -17.71
N LYS A 70 4.05 -6.81 -18.27
CA LYS A 70 4.41 -5.45 -17.83
C LYS A 70 3.91 -5.14 -16.41
N LEU A 71 2.73 -5.62 -16.04
CA LEU A 71 2.19 -5.50 -14.68
C LEU A 71 3.09 -6.24 -13.69
N ARG A 72 3.49 -7.47 -14.01
CA ARG A 72 4.43 -8.26 -13.18
C ARG A 72 5.78 -7.56 -13.05
N GLU A 73 6.33 -7.05 -14.14
CA GLU A 73 7.56 -6.26 -14.14
C GLU A 73 7.43 -5.01 -13.27
N THR A 74 6.32 -4.30 -13.36
CA THR A 74 6.04 -3.10 -12.56
C THR A 74 5.99 -3.42 -11.06
N LEU A 75 5.31 -4.49 -10.67
CA LEU A 75 5.29 -4.95 -9.28
C LEU A 75 6.69 -5.34 -8.78
N ASN A 76 7.49 -6.04 -9.61
CA ASN A 76 8.87 -6.39 -9.28
C ASN A 76 9.72 -5.14 -9.04
N LEU A 77 9.65 -4.15 -9.94
CA LEU A 77 10.35 -2.89 -9.80
C LEU A 77 9.93 -2.16 -8.51
N PHE A 78 8.64 -2.14 -8.18
CA PHE A 78 8.19 -1.53 -6.92
C PHE A 78 8.74 -2.24 -5.69
N PHE A 79 8.83 -3.57 -5.68
CA PHE A 79 9.50 -4.31 -4.62
C PHE A 79 10.99 -3.95 -4.54
N GLU A 80 11.70 -3.91 -5.67
CA GLU A 80 13.14 -3.60 -5.74
C GLU A 80 13.45 -2.18 -5.27
N GLN A 81 12.57 -1.21 -5.58
CA GLN A 81 12.66 0.17 -5.12
C GLN A 81 12.32 0.36 -3.63
N GLY A 82 11.82 -0.69 -2.97
CA GLY A 82 11.47 -0.68 -1.55
C GLY A 82 10.11 -0.06 -1.24
N HIS A 83 9.21 0.01 -2.23
CA HIS A 83 7.83 0.41 -1.97
C HIS A 83 7.11 -0.63 -1.12
N ASN A 84 6.23 -0.17 -0.24
CA ASN A 84 5.17 -1.03 0.29
C ASN A 84 4.05 -1.10 -0.74
N ILE A 85 3.48 -2.29 -0.92
CA ILE A 85 2.42 -2.53 -1.90
C ILE A 85 1.16 -2.96 -1.16
N ALA A 86 0.05 -2.28 -1.46
CA ALA A 86 -1.27 -2.66 -1.01
C ALA A 86 -2.22 -2.88 -2.18
N ILE A 87 -3.12 -3.86 -2.04
CA ILE A 87 -4.33 -3.94 -2.87
C ILE A 87 -5.46 -3.29 -2.10
N THR A 88 -6.04 -2.23 -2.66
CA THR A 88 -7.18 -1.49 -2.12
C THR A 88 -8.38 -1.66 -3.03
N SER A 89 -9.36 -2.48 -2.63
CA SER A 89 -10.45 -2.88 -3.53
C SER A 89 -11.83 -2.86 -2.85
N PHE A 90 -12.84 -2.45 -3.61
CA PHE A 90 -14.25 -2.53 -3.23
C PHE A 90 -14.81 -3.91 -3.58
N THR A 91 -14.42 -4.92 -2.81
CA THR A 91 -14.92 -6.29 -2.97
C THR A 91 -15.12 -6.96 -1.63
N GLU A 92 -16.14 -7.82 -1.56
CA GLU A 92 -16.39 -8.71 -0.42
C GLU A 92 -15.48 -9.95 -0.47
N TYR A 93 -14.92 -10.28 -1.65
CA TYR A 93 -14.15 -11.49 -1.89
C TYR A 93 -12.65 -11.30 -1.63
N LYS A 94 -12.32 -10.73 -0.46
CA LYS A 94 -10.93 -10.41 -0.07
C LYS A 94 -9.99 -11.62 -0.12
N SER A 95 -10.49 -12.80 0.23
CA SER A 95 -9.75 -14.07 0.25
C SER A 95 -9.20 -14.50 -1.11
N LEU A 96 -9.78 -14.01 -2.21
CA LEU A 96 -9.38 -14.38 -3.56
C LEU A 96 -8.17 -13.62 -4.08
N ILE A 97 -7.92 -12.41 -3.58
CA ILE A 97 -6.92 -11.51 -4.16
C ILE A 97 -5.52 -12.16 -4.19
N ILE A 98 -5.07 -12.74 -3.07
CA ILE A 98 -3.75 -13.38 -3.00
C ILE A 98 -3.66 -14.65 -3.88
N PRO A 99 -4.62 -15.59 -3.84
CA PRO A 99 -4.69 -16.71 -4.79
C PRO A 99 -4.63 -16.29 -6.26
N VAL A 100 -5.35 -15.22 -6.64
CA VAL A 100 -5.34 -14.72 -8.02
C VAL A 100 -3.97 -14.08 -8.35
N LEU A 101 -3.39 -13.27 -7.47
CA LEU A 101 -2.05 -12.72 -7.69
C LEU A 101 -0.95 -13.80 -7.78
N LYS A 102 -1.16 -14.98 -7.19
CA LYS A 102 -0.28 -16.13 -7.42
C LYS A 102 -0.33 -16.60 -8.87
N PHE A 103 -1.48 -16.54 -9.53
CA PHE A 103 -1.64 -16.86 -10.96
C PHE A 103 -0.96 -15.84 -11.89
N LEU A 104 -0.78 -14.59 -11.43
CA LEU A 104 0.06 -13.60 -12.14
C LEU A 104 1.53 -14.04 -12.23
N GLY A 105 1.97 -14.92 -11.33
CA GLY A 105 3.34 -15.46 -11.29
C GLY A 105 4.22 -14.82 -10.22
N LEU A 106 3.64 -14.17 -9.21
CA LEU A 106 4.39 -13.66 -8.07
C LEU A 106 4.87 -14.79 -7.15
N SER A 107 6.08 -14.64 -6.60
CA SER A 107 6.64 -15.60 -5.65
C SER A 107 5.91 -15.56 -4.30
N LYS A 108 6.03 -16.63 -3.51
CA LYS A 108 5.46 -16.66 -2.14
C LYS A 108 5.98 -15.52 -1.27
N GLU A 109 7.26 -15.17 -1.43
CA GLU A 109 7.88 -14.08 -0.68
C GLU A 109 7.26 -12.73 -1.08
N GLN A 110 7.07 -12.49 -2.38
CA GLN A 110 6.42 -11.26 -2.86
C GLN A 110 4.99 -11.17 -2.38
N LEU A 111 4.22 -12.26 -2.49
CA LEU A 111 2.84 -12.31 -2.00
C LEU A 111 2.74 -12.03 -0.49
N SER A 112 3.70 -12.49 0.32
CA SER A 112 3.71 -12.21 1.77
C SER A 112 4.00 -10.75 2.13
N LYS A 113 4.51 -9.95 1.18
CA LYS A 113 4.80 -8.52 1.36
C LYS A 113 3.63 -7.63 0.92
N ILE A 114 2.62 -8.16 0.26
CA ILE A 114 1.45 -7.41 -0.19
C ILE A 114 0.43 -7.35 0.94
N HIS A 115 0.01 -6.13 1.31
CA HIS A 115 -1.15 -5.95 2.20
C HIS A 115 -2.44 -5.93 1.37
N VAL A 116 -3.47 -6.63 1.81
CA VAL A 116 -4.80 -6.57 1.17
C VAL A 116 -5.75 -5.84 2.09
N GLU A 117 -6.20 -4.69 1.64
CA GLU A 117 -7.28 -3.92 2.24
C GLU A 117 -8.47 -3.93 1.28
N ALA A 118 -9.36 -4.90 1.46
CA ALA A 118 -10.54 -5.06 0.63
C ALA A 118 -11.79 -5.22 1.50
N TRP A 119 -12.80 -4.41 1.19
CA TRP A 119 -14.14 -4.45 1.76
C TRP A 119 -15.06 -3.60 0.90
N LEU A 120 -16.34 -3.98 0.83
CA LEU A 120 -17.35 -3.26 0.09
C LEU A 120 -18.06 -2.26 1.04
N PRO A 121 -18.09 -0.95 0.72
CA PRO A 121 -18.88 0.00 1.49
C PRO A 121 -20.38 -0.30 1.39
N GLU A 122 -21.14 -0.04 2.45
CA GLU A 122 -22.58 -0.34 2.51
C GLU A 122 -23.44 0.48 1.53
N THR A 123 -22.96 1.65 1.09
CA THR A 123 -23.73 2.55 0.24
C THR A 123 -22.92 3.11 -0.92
N GLN A 124 -23.59 3.30 -2.05
CA GLN A 124 -23.02 4.00 -3.20
C GLN A 124 -22.66 5.46 -2.88
N ASP A 125 -23.43 6.10 -1.98
CA ASP A 125 -23.16 7.45 -1.50
C ASP A 125 -21.78 7.53 -0.83
N TYR A 126 -21.44 6.55 0.02
CA TYR A 126 -20.10 6.45 0.61
C TYR A 126 -19.02 6.37 -0.46
N MET A 127 -19.18 5.46 -1.43
CA MET A 127 -18.20 5.26 -2.51
C MET A 127 -17.99 6.55 -3.32
N SER A 128 -19.07 7.26 -3.63
CA SER A 128 -19.02 8.52 -4.39
C SER A 128 -18.38 9.68 -3.61
N LYS A 129 -18.54 9.73 -2.29
CA LYS A 129 -18.04 10.86 -1.47
C LYS A 129 -16.61 10.65 -0.98
N PHE A 130 -16.26 9.42 -0.65
CA PHE A 130 -15.00 9.10 0.03
C PHE A 130 -14.01 8.32 -0.82
N GLY A 131 -14.47 7.74 -1.94
CA GLY A 131 -13.64 6.85 -2.76
C GLY A 131 -12.95 5.80 -1.89
N LYS A 132 -11.68 5.53 -2.19
CA LYS A 132 -10.86 4.56 -1.44
C LYS A 132 -10.08 5.12 -0.25
N ASN A 133 -10.38 6.33 0.21
CA ASN A 133 -9.63 6.94 1.31
C ASN A 133 -9.65 6.10 2.59
N GLY A 134 -10.76 5.39 2.86
CA GLY A 134 -10.85 4.45 3.98
C GLY A 134 -9.82 3.32 3.86
N HIS A 135 -9.77 2.67 2.70
CA HIS A 135 -8.84 1.58 2.39
C HIS A 135 -7.38 2.06 2.41
N ILE A 136 -7.10 3.19 1.74
CA ILE A 136 -5.75 3.77 1.70
C ILE A 136 -5.25 4.09 3.11
N ARG A 137 -6.09 4.68 3.97
CA ARG A 137 -5.72 5.00 5.36
C ARG A 137 -5.39 3.75 6.18
N LYS A 138 -6.13 2.66 5.98
CA LYS A 138 -5.84 1.38 6.65
C LYS A 138 -4.53 0.77 6.17
N ALA A 139 -4.26 0.81 4.87
CA ALA A 139 -2.98 0.37 4.29
C ALA A 139 -1.80 1.24 4.79
N MET A 140 -1.97 2.56 4.85
CA MET A 140 -1.01 3.48 5.45
C MET A 140 -0.69 3.12 6.90
N GLY A 141 -1.72 2.84 7.71
CA GLY A 141 -1.56 2.42 9.10
C GLY A 141 -0.80 1.09 9.24
N HIS A 142 -1.05 0.13 8.35
CA HIS A 142 -0.33 -1.15 8.32
C HIS A 142 1.18 -0.96 8.11
N PHE A 143 1.55 -0.14 7.11
CA PHE A 143 2.96 0.12 6.76
C PHE A 143 3.60 1.28 7.53
N LYS A 144 2.84 1.95 8.41
CA LYS A 144 3.27 3.14 9.16
C LYS A 144 3.71 4.30 8.26
N VAL A 145 3.02 4.47 7.13
CA VAL A 145 3.19 5.62 6.23
C VAL A 145 2.26 6.73 6.72
N ASN A 146 2.83 7.85 7.17
CA ASN A 146 2.07 8.92 7.84
C ASN A 146 1.82 10.15 6.96
N ASP A 147 2.19 10.10 5.69
CA ASP A 147 2.12 11.23 4.75
C ASP A 147 1.50 10.79 3.43
N TYR A 148 0.36 11.39 3.07
CA TYR A 148 -0.35 11.09 1.83
C TYR A 148 0.46 11.44 0.57
N GLN A 149 1.40 12.39 0.65
CA GLN A 149 2.29 12.70 -0.47
C GLN A 149 3.27 11.56 -0.77
N LEU A 150 3.45 10.62 0.17
CA LEU A 150 4.27 9.41 0.00
C LEU A 150 3.44 8.21 -0.50
N VAL A 151 2.20 8.45 -0.94
CA VAL A 151 1.26 7.43 -1.41
C VAL A 151 0.96 7.65 -2.88
N MET A 152 0.83 6.55 -3.62
CA MET A 152 0.27 6.52 -4.96
C MET A 152 -0.93 5.58 -5.03
N LEU A 153 -1.98 5.97 -5.76
CA LEU A 153 -3.12 5.15 -6.12
C LEU A 153 -3.11 4.86 -7.62
N ILE A 154 -3.27 3.60 -8.00
CA ILE A 154 -3.46 3.14 -9.38
C ILE A 154 -4.85 2.50 -9.44
N ASP A 155 -5.77 3.09 -10.20
CA ASP A 155 -7.21 2.76 -10.15
C ASP A 155 -7.88 3.09 -11.49
N ASP A 156 -8.87 2.31 -11.91
CA ASP A 156 -9.66 2.54 -13.12
C ASP A 156 -10.79 3.56 -12.92
N SER A 157 -11.21 3.80 -11.68
CA SER A 157 -12.31 4.69 -11.37
C SER A 157 -11.87 6.14 -11.29
N ILE A 158 -12.36 6.96 -12.21
CA ILE A 158 -12.16 8.42 -12.22
C ILE A 158 -12.54 9.04 -10.86
N ASN A 159 -13.64 8.59 -10.25
CA ASN A 159 -14.08 9.08 -8.94
C ASN A 159 -13.04 8.81 -7.84
N ASN A 160 -12.47 7.60 -7.78
CA ASN A 160 -11.42 7.27 -6.81
C ASN A 160 -10.17 8.14 -7.04
N ILE A 161 -9.80 8.34 -8.31
CA ILE A 161 -8.65 9.16 -8.72
C ILE A 161 -8.84 10.63 -8.30
N GLU A 162 -10.00 11.23 -8.58
CA GLU A 162 -10.28 12.63 -8.23
C GLU A 162 -10.27 12.86 -6.72
N ILE A 163 -10.89 11.97 -5.96
CA ILE A 163 -10.90 12.05 -4.50
C ILE A 163 -9.49 11.85 -3.93
N ALA A 164 -8.69 10.92 -4.47
CA ALA A 164 -7.31 10.73 -4.03
C ALA A 164 -6.44 11.96 -4.31
N LYS A 165 -6.57 12.59 -5.48
CA LYS A 165 -5.89 13.86 -5.82
C LYS A 165 -6.24 14.97 -4.84
N TYR A 166 -7.51 15.09 -4.45
CA TYR A 166 -7.95 16.07 -3.44
C TYR A 166 -7.25 15.87 -2.07
N ASN A 167 -6.78 14.65 -1.78
CA ASN A 167 -6.04 14.30 -0.57
C ASN A 167 -4.51 14.32 -0.76
N ASN A 168 -4.01 14.95 -1.83
CA ASN A 168 -2.59 15.06 -2.18
C ASN A 168 -1.89 13.70 -2.41
N ILE A 169 -2.66 12.68 -2.82
CA ILE A 169 -2.13 11.37 -3.23
C ILE A 169 -1.76 11.45 -4.72
N LYS A 170 -0.61 10.87 -5.10
CA LYS A 170 -0.26 10.71 -6.53
C LYS A 170 -1.17 9.66 -7.15
N THR A 171 -1.60 9.84 -8.40
CA THR A 171 -2.59 8.94 -8.99
C THR A 171 -2.26 8.58 -10.42
N VAL A 172 -2.53 7.33 -10.80
CA VAL A 172 -2.52 6.86 -12.18
C VAL A 172 -3.91 6.31 -12.50
N LEU A 173 -4.56 6.86 -13.52
CA LEU A 173 -5.83 6.35 -14.01
C LEU A 173 -5.56 5.18 -14.96
N VAL A 174 -6.13 4.02 -14.68
CA VAL A 174 -6.06 2.86 -15.58
C VAL A 174 -7.20 2.94 -16.60
N PRO A 175 -6.93 2.79 -17.90
CA PRO A 175 -8.02 2.75 -18.88
C PRO A 175 -8.92 1.52 -18.65
N ALA A 176 -10.23 1.73 -18.73
CA ALA A 176 -11.24 0.68 -18.51
C ALA A 176 -11.17 -0.45 -19.54
N GLU A 177 -10.60 -0.19 -20.71
CA GLU A 177 -10.48 -1.14 -21.82
C GLU A 177 -9.75 -2.43 -21.42
N TYR A 178 -10.06 -3.50 -22.14
CA TYR A 178 -9.38 -4.80 -21.99
C TYR A 178 -7.96 -4.71 -22.57
N ASN A 179 -6.94 -5.04 -21.77
CA ASN A 179 -5.52 -4.89 -22.14
C ASN A 179 -5.22 -3.56 -22.87
N PRO A 180 -5.38 -2.42 -22.17
CA PRO A 180 -5.16 -1.11 -22.77
C PRO A 180 -3.66 -0.89 -23.05
N ASP A 181 -3.32 0.17 -23.77
CA ASP A 181 -1.93 0.61 -23.91
C ASP A 181 -1.22 0.65 -22.53
N PRO A 182 -0.06 -0.02 -22.36
CA PRO A 182 0.61 -0.13 -21.08
C PRO A 182 1.25 1.17 -20.58
N ALA A 183 1.13 2.30 -21.29
CA ALA A 183 1.71 3.59 -20.89
C ALA A 183 1.36 4.03 -19.45
N TYR A 184 0.19 3.63 -18.91
CA TYR A 184 -0.16 3.92 -17.51
C TYR A 184 0.77 3.20 -16.52
N LEU A 185 1.32 2.03 -16.87
CA LEU A 185 2.31 1.32 -16.04
C LEU A 185 3.66 2.03 -16.08
N ASP A 186 4.05 2.59 -17.23
CA ASP A 186 5.26 3.41 -17.33
C ASP A 186 5.13 4.71 -16.52
N GLU A 187 3.95 5.34 -16.55
CA GLU A 187 3.63 6.48 -15.68
C GLU A 187 3.70 6.09 -14.20
N ALA A 188 3.15 4.94 -13.83
CA ALA A 188 3.22 4.42 -12.46
C ALA A 188 4.66 4.23 -11.99
N VAL A 189 5.53 3.63 -12.82
CA VAL A 189 6.96 3.46 -12.51
C VAL A 189 7.63 4.82 -12.29
N LYS A 190 7.40 5.78 -13.19
CA LYS A 190 7.95 7.14 -13.06
C LYS A 190 7.51 7.82 -11.75
N LEU A 191 6.23 7.74 -11.40
CA LEU A 191 5.71 8.33 -10.17
C LEU A 191 6.23 7.59 -8.92
N GLY A 192 6.46 6.28 -8.99
CA GLY A 192 7.11 5.50 -7.94
C GLY A 192 8.53 6.00 -7.65
N GLU A 193 9.33 6.25 -8.69
CA GLU A 193 10.66 6.84 -8.54
C GLU A 193 10.62 8.25 -7.91
N GLU A 194 9.61 9.05 -8.25
CA GLU A 194 9.40 10.37 -7.63
C GLU A 194 9.07 10.25 -6.14
N LEU A 195 8.21 9.30 -5.74
CA LEU A 195 7.89 9.03 -4.34
C LEU A 195 9.15 8.65 -3.54
N VAL A 196 9.99 7.79 -4.12
CA VAL A 196 11.29 7.37 -3.57
C VAL A 196 12.20 8.58 -3.34
N LYS A 197 12.30 9.49 -4.33
CA LYS A 197 13.07 10.74 -4.20
C LYS A 197 12.50 11.66 -3.11
N GLN A 198 11.18 11.81 -3.06
CA GLN A 198 10.50 12.64 -2.06
C GLN A 198 10.68 12.11 -0.64
N ALA A 199 10.58 10.80 -0.45
CA ALA A 199 10.83 10.16 0.84
C ALA A 199 12.26 10.42 1.32
N THR A 200 13.26 10.20 0.45
CA THR A 200 14.67 10.46 0.77
C THR A 200 14.94 11.94 1.08
N ALA A 201 14.33 12.87 0.35
CA ALA A 201 14.46 14.30 0.65
C ALA A 201 13.90 14.63 2.05
N LYS A 202 12.74 14.06 2.40
CA LYS A 202 12.08 14.23 3.71
C LYS A 202 12.78 13.54 4.88
N ASP A 203 13.69 12.61 4.62
CA ASP A 203 14.56 12.00 5.64
C ASP A 203 15.79 12.87 5.94
N ASN A 204 16.22 13.66 4.95
CA ASN A 204 17.35 14.58 5.08
C ASN A 204 16.94 15.97 5.62
N GLU A 205 15.65 16.22 5.80
CA GLU A 205 15.18 17.42 6.50
C GLU A 205 15.60 17.31 7.98
N PRO A 206 16.37 18.28 8.51
CA PRO A 206 16.71 18.27 9.93
C PRO A 206 15.43 18.28 10.74
N GLU A 207 15.29 17.36 11.70
CA GLU A 207 14.21 17.42 12.68
C GLU A 207 14.28 18.78 13.36
N VAL A 208 13.38 19.68 12.98
CA VAL A 208 13.18 20.93 13.69
C VAL A 208 12.49 20.56 14.99
N LEU A 209 13.30 20.20 16.00
CA LEU A 209 12.88 20.12 17.39
C LEU A 209 12.23 21.47 17.72
N THR A 210 10.90 21.49 17.75
CA THR A 210 10.16 22.67 18.16
C THR A 210 10.56 22.98 19.60
N SER A 211 10.60 24.26 19.96
CA SER A 211 11.06 24.74 21.27
C SER A 211 10.35 24.11 22.49
N LYS A 212 9.24 23.38 22.28
CA LYS A 212 8.58 22.57 23.31
C LYS A 212 9.35 21.30 23.72
N GLU A 213 10.12 20.69 22.82
CA GLU A 213 10.85 19.44 23.12
C GLU A 213 12.25 19.70 23.72
N LYS A 214 12.81 20.90 23.53
CA LYS A 214 14.07 21.29 24.18
C LYS A 214 13.93 21.47 25.70
N ASN A 215 12.72 21.72 26.21
CA ASN A 215 12.47 21.90 27.65
C ASN A 215 12.24 20.58 28.40
N THR A 216 11.94 19.47 27.73
CA THR A 216 11.77 18.17 28.40
C THR A 216 13.06 17.36 28.45
N SER A 217 13.99 17.53 27.49
CA SER A 217 15.25 16.79 27.48
C SER A 217 16.28 17.27 28.51
N TRP A 218 16.19 18.54 28.96
CA TRP A 218 17.03 19.07 30.04
C TRP A 218 16.54 18.63 31.43
N VAL A 219 15.22 18.62 31.65
CA VAL A 219 14.62 18.28 32.96
C VAL A 219 14.75 16.78 33.29
N ALA A 220 14.82 15.90 32.29
CA ALA A 220 14.99 14.47 32.51
C ALA A 220 16.42 14.04 32.88
N ARG A 221 17.43 14.90 32.75
CA ARG A 221 18.85 14.57 33.06
C ARG A 221 19.31 15.00 34.45
N GLU A 222 18.57 15.86 35.16
CA GLU A 222 18.93 16.26 36.54
C GLU A 222 18.28 15.40 37.62
N ASN A 223 17.20 14.66 37.33
CA ASN A 223 16.48 13.87 38.34
C ASN A 223 16.96 12.41 38.52
N VAL A 224 18.11 12.02 37.95
CA VAL A 224 18.68 10.66 38.13
C VAL A 224 19.99 10.68 38.93
N ARG A 225 20.31 11.78 39.62
CA ARG A 225 21.56 11.88 40.40
C ARG A 225 21.44 12.16 41.90
N ASN A 226 20.24 12.19 42.49
CA ASN A 226 20.09 12.52 43.91
C ASN A 226 19.40 11.49 44.83
N ASP A 227 19.06 10.28 44.37
CA ASP A 227 18.49 9.24 45.27
C ASP A 227 19.54 8.24 45.74
N ASN A 228 20.66 8.73 46.26
CA ASN A 228 21.63 7.89 46.98
C ASN A 228 22.37 8.71 48.05
N GLN A 229 21.63 9.26 49.00
CA GLN A 229 22.14 9.60 50.33
C GLN A 229 20.96 9.89 51.28
N LEU A 230 21.10 9.44 52.54
CA LEU A 230 20.15 9.47 53.67
C LEU A 230 19.20 8.25 53.70
N GLY A 231 19.24 7.36 54.68
CA GLY A 231 19.98 7.31 55.93
C GLY A 231 19.42 6.19 56.80
N LEU A 232 20.32 5.45 57.42
CA LEU A 232 20.09 4.52 58.53
C LEU A 232 19.58 5.24 59.79
N ASN A 233 19.00 4.45 60.70
CA ASN A 233 18.58 4.73 62.09
C ASN A 233 17.16 5.34 62.17
N PHE A 234 16.14 4.71 62.77
CA PHE A 234 16.04 3.86 63.96
C PHE A 234 14.95 2.79 63.80
#